data_AF-A0A7L0AP81-F1
#
_entry.id   AF-A0A7L0AP81-F1
#
_cell.length_a   1.000
_cell.length_b   1.000
_cell.length_c   1.000
_cell.angle_alpha   90.00
_cell.angle_beta   90.00
_cell.angle_gamma   90.00
#
_symmetry.space_group_name_H-M   'P 1'
#
loop_
_entity.id
_entity.type
_entity.pdbx_description
1 polymer ?
#
loop_
_entity_poly.entity_id
_entity_poly.type
_entity_poly.pdbx_seq_one_letter_code
_entity_poly.pdbx_strand_id
1 'polypeptide(L)'
;LLGATNSGKSTLFNTLLCSDYCKSRAPDTVDRATVSPWPGTTLNLLKFPIINPTCDRIFRRQERLKEEATKTEDQLSSEEKKYLNHLKKQGYLVGRVGRTFQQQKSSSVVDFDPDMLSYSRDEDPRHSPRKREEREEFTYNEVKDARWCFDTPGIIKENCVLNLLTEKEVKLVLPTHAIIPRTFILKPGMVLFLAALGRVDYLQGEKPAWFSVVASNLLPVRIATLSNADAVYEKHAGQELLKVPMGGEERMKEFPRLVPQDITLEGIGTTEAVADIKLSSAGWVAVTAHAEDKLLLRAYTPKGTALVVREPPLLPYISTIRGARIAGTAAYRTKKPPSLVENLKTTGRK
;
A
#
# COMPACT_ATOMS: atom_id res chain seq x y z
N LEU A 1 8.00 14.84 10.30
CA LEU A 1 7.35 14.07 9.21
C LEU A 1 5.99 14.71 8.97
N LEU A 2 5.83 15.35 7.83
CA LEU A 2 4.57 15.93 7.37
C LEU A 2 4.09 15.13 6.16
N GLY A 3 2.79 14.88 6.04
CA GLY A 3 2.25 14.12 4.92
C GLY A 3 0.75 13.89 5.02
N ALA A 4 0.15 13.46 3.92
CA ALA A 4 -1.26 13.12 3.88
C ALA A 4 -1.58 11.84 4.67
N THR A 5 -2.83 11.66 5.08
CA THR A 5 -3.29 10.38 5.61
C THR A 5 -3.07 9.25 4.61
N ASN A 6 -2.71 8.06 5.08
CA ASN A 6 -2.41 6.87 4.26
C ASN A 6 -1.20 7.00 3.31
N SER A 7 -0.32 8.00 3.51
CA SER A 7 0.92 8.15 2.73
C SER A 7 2.09 7.28 3.23
N GLY A 8 1.87 6.42 4.24
CA GLY A 8 2.92 5.60 4.85
C GLY A 8 3.77 6.29 5.92
N LYS A 9 3.37 7.49 6.37
CA LYS A 9 4.09 8.28 7.39
C LYS A 9 4.30 7.52 8.71
N SER A 10 3.25 6.91 9.27
CA SER A 10 3.34 6.14 10.52
C SER A 10 4.18 4.86 10.34
N THR A 11 4.14 4.25 9.15
CA THR A 11 5.02 3.12 8.80
C THR A 11 6.48 3.56 8.80
N LEU A 12 6.80 4.68 8.15
CA LEU A 12 8.14 5.25 8.12
C LEU A 12 8.62 5.61 9.53
N PHE A 13 7.76 6.21 10.37
CA PHE A 13 8.06 6.51 11.76
C PHE A 13 8.46 5.25 12.54
N ASN A 14 7.67 4.19 12.47
CA ASN A 14 7.97 2.93 13.14
C ASN A 14 9.25 2.28 12.61
N THR A 15 9.48 2.33 11.30
CA THR A 15 10.72 1.81 10.70
C THR A 15 11.94 2.59 11.20
N LEU A 16 11.86 3.92 11.28
CA LEU A 16 12.95 4.76 11.80
C LEU A 16 13.17 4.57 13.30
N LEU A 17 12.10 4.44 14.09
CA LEU A 17 12.16 4.17 15.52
C LEU A 17 12.90 2.85 15.82
N CYS A 18 12.68 1.82 14.99
CA CYS A 18 13.33 0.52 15.11
C CYS A 18 14.72 0.45 14.44
N SER A 19 15.21 1.54 13.84
CA SER A 19 16.48 1.56 13.10
C SER A 19 17.67 2.02 13.97
N ASP A 20 18.87 1.91 13.42
CA ASP A 20 20.12 2.41 14.03
C ASP A 20 20.17 3.94 14.20
N TYR A 21 19.22 4.68 13.62
CA TYR A 21 19.10 6.14 13.83
C TYR A 21 18.59 6.50 15.24
N CYS A 22 17.89 5.57 15.90
CA CYS A 22 17.32 5.78 17.22
C CYS A 22 18.10 5.03 18.31
N LYS A 23 17.89 5.41 19.58
CA LYS A 23 18.55 4.73 20.72
C LYS A 23 18.10 3.28 20.80
N SER A 24 18.97 2.40 21.29
CA SER A 24 18.68 0.98 21.50
C SER A 24 17.42 0.75 22.36
N ARG A 25 17.19 1.61 23.35
CA ARG A 25 16.01 1.58 24.25
C ARG A 25 14.76 2.29 23.71
N ALA A 26 14.90 3.06 22.63
CA ALA A 26 13.79 3.89 22.14
C ALA A 26 12.50 3.16 21.74
N PRO A 27 12.51 1.95 21.13
CA PRO A 27 11.27 1.26 20.82
C PRO A 27 10.55 0.68 22.05
N ASP A 28 11.20 0.65 23.21
CA ASP A 28 10.62 0.22 24.48
C ASP A 28 10.08 1.42 25.28
N THR A 29 10.74 2.58 25.16
CA THR A 29 10.34 3.85 25.81
C THR A 29 9.30 4.66 25.04
N VAL A 30 9.35 4.66 23.70
CA VAL A 30 8.50 5.51 22.85
C VAL A 30 7.34 4.69 22.29
N ASP A 31 6.14 5.22 22.45
CA ASP A 31 4.94 4.64 21.84
C ASP A 31 5.11 4.53 20.32
N ARG A 32 4.88 3.32 19.80
CA ARG A 32 4.86 3.08 18.35
C ARG A 32 3.67 3.82 17.74
N ALA A 33 3.89 4.41 16.56
CA ALA A 33 2.79 5.00 15.82
C ALA A 33 1.83 3.89 15.36
N THR A 34 0.54 4.07 15.58
CA THR A 34 -0.47 3.15 15.05
C THR A 34 -0.43 3.19 13.52
N VAL A 35 -0.38 2.04 12.86
CA VAL A 35 -0.49 1.95 11.40
C VAL A 35 -1.84 1.31 11.09
N SER A 36 -2.68 2.06 10.39
CA SER A 36 -3.97 1.56 9.91
C SER A 36 -4.25 2.10 8.51
N PRO A 37 -5.11 1.42 7.73
CA PRO A 37 -5.60 1.94 6.45
C PRO A 37 -6.61 3.10 6.63
N TRP A 38 -6.97 3.44 7.87
CA TRP A 38 -7.90 4.52 8.19
C TRP A 38 -7.16 5.87 8.29
N PRO A 39 -7.71 6.93 7.69
CA PRO A 39 -7.26 8.28 7.98
C PRO A 39 -7.32 8.58 9.48
N GLY A 40 -6.33 9.29 10.01
CA GLY A 40 -6.29 9.67 11.44
C GLY A 40 -5.49 8.75 12.36
N THR A 41 -4.59 7.92 11.82
CA THR A 41 -3.71 7.02 12.61
C THR A 41 -2.88 7.71 13.70
N THR A 42 -2.46 8.95 13.45
CA THR A 42 -1.70 9.77 14.39
C THR A 42 -2.60 10.92 14.85
N LEU A 43 -3.26 10.77 16.02
CA LEU A 43 -4.08 11.83 16.61
C LEU A 43 -3.25 12.86 17.38
N ASN A 44 -2.14 12.40 17.98
CA ASN A 44 -1.23 13.22 18.78
C ASN A 44 0.14 13.33 18.12
N LEU A 45 0.84 14.44 18.38
CA LEU A 45 2.20 14.66 17.90
C LEU A 45 3.16 13.70 18.62
N LEU A 46 3.64 12.67 17.91
CA LEU A 46 4.61 11.71 18.43
C LEU A 46 6.03 12.19 18.14
N LYS A 47 7.00 11.76 18.94
CA LYS A 47 8.41 12.09 18.69
C LYS A 47 9.36 11.01 19.16
N PHE A 48 10.48 10.86 18.47
CA PHE A 48 11.59 10.03 18.92
C PHE A 48 12.93 10.76 18.76
N PRO A 49 13.93 10.46 19.60
CA PRO A 49 15.27 11.04 19.50
C PRO A 49 16.08 10.38 18.39
N ILE A 50 16.58 11.18 17.45
CA ILE A 50 17.62 10.84 16.47
C ILE A 50 18.98 11.17 17.09
N ILE A 51 19.88 10.19 17.05
CA ILE A 51 21.23 10.33 17.59
C ILE A 51 22.15 10.82 16.48
N ASN A 52 23.13 11.66 16.83
CA ASN A 52 24.23 11.96 15.93
C ASN A 52 25.12 10.70 15.77
N PRO A 53 25.31 10.15 14.57
CA PRO A 53 26.08 8.93 14.39
C PRO A 53 27.58 9.19 14.66
N THR A 54 28.14 8.50 15.64
CA THR A 54 29.60 8.51 15.90
C THR A 54 30.33 7.65 14.86
N CYS A 55 31.62 7.93 14.62
CA CYS A 55 32.43 7.19 13.65
C CYS A 55 32.42 5.67 13.92
N ASP A 56 32.57 5.25 15.18
CA ASP A 56 32.48 3.83 15.58
C ASP A 56 31.13 3.20 15.21
N ARG A 57 30.02 3.92 15.42
CA ARG A 57 28.69 3.39 15.09
C ARG A 57 28.46 3.25 13.60
N ILE A 58 28.95 4.21 12.82
CA ILE A 58 28.90 4.14 11.35
C ILE A 58 29.73 2.95 10.87
N PHE A 59 30.92 2.76 11.43
CA PHE A 59 31.81 1.66 11.09
C PHE A 59 31.17 0.30 11.38
N ARG A 60 30.66 0.06 12.59
CA ARG A 60 29.98 -1.20 12.94
C ARG A 60 28.74 -1.47 12.10
N ARG A 61 27.95 -0.41 11.80
CA ARG A 61 26.81 -0.52 10.88
C ARG A 61 27.28 -0.93 9.49
N GLN A 62 28.40 -0.38 9.01
CA GLN A 62 28.97 -0.72 7.71
C GLN A 62 29.45 -2.19 7.67
N GLU A 63 30.07 -2.69 8.73
CA GLU A 63 30.43 -4.11 8.87
C GLU A 63 29.19 -5.00 8.79
N ARG A 64 28.14 -4.71 9.57
CA ARG A 64 26.87 -5.44 9.49
C ARG A 64 26.28 -5.44 8.08
N LEU A 65 26.25 -4.28 7.42
CA LEU A 65 25.70 -4.17 6.06
C LEU A 65 26.52 -4.97 5.03
N LYS A 66 27.86 -5.02 5.18
CA LYS A 66 28.72 -5.87 4.35
C LYS A 66 28.42 -7.35 4.59
N GLU A 67 28.29 -7.77 5.84
CA GLU A 67 27.92 -9.15 6.18
C GLU A 67 26.54 -9.51 5.63
N GLU A 68 25.52 -8.67 5.83
CA GLU A 68 24.17 -8.88 5.31
C GLU A 68 24.16 -8.99 3.77
N ALA A 69 24.92 -8.13 3.08
CA ALA A 69 25.03 -8.18 1.64
C ALA A 69 25.64 -9.50 1.12
N THR A 70 26.44 -10.19 1.95
CA THR A 70 26.98 -11.52 1.57
C THR A 70 26.03 -12.67 1.82
N LYS A 71 25.01 -12.49 2.69
CA LYS A 71 24.05 -13.54 3.04
C LYS A 71 23.09 -13.82 1.88
N THR A 72 22.70 -15.07 1.76
CA THR A 72 21.60 -15.51 0.87
C THR A 72 20.31 -15.68 1.66
N GLU A 73 19.16 -15.72 0.97
CA GLU A 73 17.85 -15.87 1.62
C GLU A 73 17.74 -17.12 2.51
N ASP A 74 18.47 -18.18 2.17
CA ASP A 74 18.44 -19.46 2.88
C ASP A 74 19.20 -19.44 4.22
N GLN A 75 20.11 -18.49 4.41
CA GLN A 75 20.92 -18.36 5.62
C GLN A 75 20.22 -17.55 6.72
N LEU A 76 19.00 -17.08 6.47
CA LEU A 76 18.24 -16.24 7.38
C LEU A 76 17.51 -17.07 8.46
N SER A 77 17.25 -16.43 9.60
CA SER A 77 16.46 -17.02 10.69
C SER A 77 15.03 -17.35 10.22
N SER A 78 14.38 -18.32 10.87
CA SER A 78 13.01 -18.75 10.52
C SER A 78 11.98 -17.62 10.66
N GLU A 79 12.13 -16.75 11.66
CA GLU A 79 11.28 -15.58 11.88
C GLU A 79 11.49 -14.52 10.80
N GLU A 80 12.75 -14.25 10.45
CA GLU A 80 13.12 -13.30 9.41
C GLU A 80 12.67 -13.77 8.02
N LYS A 81 12.72 -15.08 7.75
CA LYS A 81 12.16 -15.67 6.52
C LYS A 81 10.65 -15.50 6.46
N LYS A 82 9.94 -15.73 7.57
CA LYS A 82 8.48 -15.48 7.64
C LYS A 82 8.16 -14.02 7.38
N TYR A 83 8.90 -13.10 7.99
CA TYR A 83 8.75 -11.66 7.78
C TYR A 83 9.05 -11.26 6.33
N LEU A 84 10.14 -11.75 5.75
CA LEU A 84 10.49 -11.53 4.34
C LEU A 84 9.39 -12.04 3.41
N ASN A 85 8.88 -13.25 3.65
CA ASN A 85 7.81 -13.83 2.85
C ASN A 85 6.51 -13.03 2.96
N HIS A 86 6.24 -12.43 4.11
CA HIS A 86 5.13 -11.50 4.27
C HIS A 86 5.33 -10.24 3.42
N LEU A 87 6.52 -9.61 3.48
CA LEU A 87 6.84 -8.42 2.69
C LEU A 87 6.82 -8.68 1.18
N LYS A 88 7.32 -9.85 0.72
CA LYS A 88 7.25 -10.29 -0.69
C LYS A 88 5.82 -10.44 -1.22
N LYS A 89 4.85 -10.67 -0.33
CA LYS A 89 3.43 -10.66 -0.70
C LYS A 89 2.89 -9.23 -0.83
N GLN A 90 3.38 -8.31 -0.01
CA GLN A 90 2.93 -6.92 0.06
C GLN A 90 3.52 -6.02 -1.04
N GLY A 91 4.76 -6.27 -1.47
CA GLY A 91 5.45 -5.41 -2.43
C GLY A 91 6.37 -6.15 -3.40
N TYR A 92 6.81 -5.42 -4.42
CA TYR A 92 7.81 -5.89 -5.40
C TYR A 92 9.23 -5.61 -4.94
N LEU A 93 9.48 -4.44 -4.36
CA LEU A 93 10.77 -4.09 -3.78
C LEU A 93 10.69 -4.31 -2.27
N VAL A 94 11.51 -5.22 -1.76
CA VAL A 94 11.55 -5.54 -0.34
C VAL A 94 12.92 -5.18 0.20
N GLY A 95 12.97 -4.14 1.03
CA GLY A 95 14.15 -3.73 1.77
C GLY A 95 14.11 -4.26 3.21
N ARG A 96 15.28 -4.49 3.79
CA ARG A 96 15.45 -4.83 5.21
C ARG A 96 16.08 -3.68 5.95
N VAL A 97 15.47 -3.28 7.05
CA VAL A 97 16.06 -2.32 7.98
C VAL A 97 16.50 -3.10 9.21
N GLY A 98 17.77 -3.47 9.25
CA GLY A 98 18.38 -4.15 10.38
C GLY A 98 18.79 -3.17 11.49
N ARG A 99 19.12 -3.75 12.66
CA ARG A 99 19.56 -3.04 13.85
C ARG A 99 20.89 -3.60 14.33
N THR A 100 21.91 -2.76 14.40
CA THR A 100 23.27 -3.08 14.84
C THR A 100 23.38 -3.09 16.36
N PHE A 101 22.68 -2.16 17.03
CA PHE A 101 22.77 -1.96 18.47
C PHE A 101 21.52 -2.50 19.16
N GLN A 102 21.45 -3.82 19.27
CA GLN A 102 20.39 -4.48 20.02
C GLN A 102 20.89 -4.80 21.42
N GLN A 103 20.12 -4.40 22.43
CA GLN A 103 20.37 -4.86 23.79
C GLN A 103 20.05 -6.36 23.81
N GLN A 104 20.99 -7.20 24.23
CA GLN A 104 20.68 -8.58 24.50
C GLN A 104 19.57 -8.57 25.54
N LYS A 105 18.40 -9.11 25.20
CA LYS A 105 17.41 -9.43 26.22
C LYS A 105 18.13 -10.37 27.19
N SER A 106 18.27 -9.98 28.44
CA SER A 106 18.64 -10.91 29.49
C SER A 106 17.73 -12.12 29.34
N SER A 107 18.33 -13.30 29.22
CA SER A 107 17.62 -14.57 29.25
C SER A 107 16.54 -14.50 30.32
N SER A 108 15.31 -14.86 29.98
CA SER A 108 14.23 -15.01 30.95
C SER A 108 14.54 -16.19 31.87
N VAL A 109 15.43 -15.96 32.84
CA VAL A 109 15.37 -16.71 34.08
C VAL A 109 14.09 -16.22 34.72
N VAL A 110 13.02 -16.99 34.54
CA VAL A 110 11.79 -16.79 35.30
C VAL A 110 12.20 -17.12 36.73
N ASP A 111 12.37 -16.10 37.56
CA ASP A 111 12.60 -16.29 38.98
C ASP A 111 11.30 -16.89 39.52
N PHE A 112 11.34 -18.18 39.82
CA PHE A 112 10.17 -18.94 40.24
C PHE A 112 9.92 -18.62 41.71
N ASP A 113 9.07 -17.64 41.98
CA ASP A 113 8.68 -17.25 43.34
C ASP A 113 7.54 -18.17 43.84
N PRO A 114 7.78 -19.10 44.78
CA PRO A 114 6.79 -20.05 45.27
C PRO A 114 5.64 -19.35 46.03
N ASP A 115 5.88 -18.14 46.56
CA ASP A 115 4.92 -17.40 47.38
C ASP A 115 3.84 -16.73 46.53
N MET A 116 4.07 -16.52 45.23
CA MET A 116 3.04 -16.03 44.30
C MET A 116 1.97 -17.07 43.96
N LEU A 117 2.22 -18.34 44.24
CA LEU A 117 1.31 -19.46 43.94
C LEU A 117 0.59 -19.99 45.19
N SER A 118 0.86 -19.44 46.38
CA SER A 118 0.19 -19.87 47.61
C SER A 118 -1.26 -19.35 47.65
N TYR A 119 -2.21 -20.21 47.27
CA TYR A 119 -3.62 -19.98 47.53
C TYR A 119 -3.94 -20.38 48.98
N SER A 120 -4.15 -19.39 49.85
CA SER A 120 -4.79 -19.62 51.15
C SER A 120 -6.30 -19.80 50.93
N ARG A 121 -6.87 -20.85 51.51
CA ARG A 121 -8.23 -21.35 51.20
C ARG A 121 -9.39 -20.42 51.65
N ASP A 122 -9.07 -19.31 52.33
CA ASP A 122 -10.03 -18.42 53.00
C ASP A 122 -9.94 -16.94 52.58
N GLU A 123 -9.29 -16.59 51.46
CA GLU A 123 -9.36 -15.22 50.92
C GLU A 123 -9.96 -15.19 49.50
N ASP A 124 -10.99 -14.36 49.31
CA ASP A 124 -11.55 -14.03 47.99
C ASP A 124 -10.44 -13.48 47.05
N PRO A 125 -10.50 -13.76 45.74
CA PRO A 125 -9.49 -13.32 44.78
C PRO A 125 -9.49 -11.80 44.66
N ARG A 126 -8.66 -11.12 45.45
CA ARG A 126 -8.38 -9.70 45.26
C ARG A 126 -7.54 -9.58 44.00
N HIS A 127 -8.08 -8.90 42.99
CA HIS A 127 -7.28 -8.42 41.86
C HIS A 127 -6.11 -7.61 42.43
N SER A 128 -4.91 -8.15 42.32
CA SER A 128 -3.69 -7.36 42.54
C SER A 128 -3.77 -6.13 41.65
N PRO A 129 -3.50 -4.91 42.17
CA PRO A 129 -3.37 -3.77 41.30
C PRO A 129 -2.22 -4.10 40.35
N ARG A 130 -2.53 -4.21 39.05
CA ARG A 130 -1.50 -4.28 38.01
C ARG A 130 -0.52 -3.17 38.34
N LYS A 131 0.72 -3.52 38.72
CA LYS A 131 1.82 -2.56 38.83
C LYS A 131 1.73 -1.71 37.58
N ARG A 132 1.44 -0.42 37.73
CA ARG A 132 1.62 0.54 36.64
C ARG A 132 3.10 0.37 36.29
N GLU A 133 3.38 -0.18 35.10
CA GLU A 133 4.72 -0.11 34.54
C GLU A 133 5.08 1.38 34.54
N GLU A 134 5.95 1.78 35.46
CA GLU A 134 6.50 3.13 35.46
C GLU A 134 7.17 3.29 34.10
N ARG A 135 6.66 4.25 33.32
CA ARG A 135 7.19 4.51 31.98
C ARG A 135 8.65 4.87 32.14
N GLU A 136 9.54 4.01 31.65
CA GLU A 136 10.97 4.29 31.62
C GLU A 136 11.24 5.45 30.68
N GLU A 137 11.22 6.68 31.19
CA GLU A 137 11.56 7.87 30.43
C GLU A 137 13.07 7.94 30.15
N PHE A 138 13.46 8.55 29.04
CA PHE A 138 14.86 8.73 28.73
C PHE A 138 15.54 9.68 29.73
N THR A 139 16.70 9.27 30.25
CA THR A 139 17.53 10.12 31.09
C THR A 139 18.03 11.35 30.33
N TYR A 140 18.15 12.51 30.99
CA TYR A 140 18.64 13.76 30.36
C TYR A 140 19.97 13.58 29.60
N ASN A 141 20.95 12.87 30.18
CA ASN A 141 22.24 12.58 29.56
C ASN A 141 22.11 11.76 28.26
N GLU A 142 21.04 10.98 28.13
CA GLU A 142 20.82 10.21 26.93
C GLU A 142 20.31 11.09 25.78
N VAL A 143 19.55 12.14 26.06
CA VAL A 143 18.86 12.93 25.04
C VAL A 143 19.50 14.30 24.79
N LYS A 144 20.46 14.70 25.62
CA LYS A 144 21.13 16.02 25.57
C LYS A 144 21.62 16.41 24.17
N ASP A 145 22.26 15.49 23.46
CA ASP A 145 22.83 15.72 22.12
C ASP A 145 21.96 15.17 20.98
N ALA A 146 20.75 14.69 21.31
CA ALA A 146 19.83 14.12 20.33
C ALA A 146 18.99 15.20 19.65
N ARG A 147 18.70 15.00 18.36
CA ARG A 147 17.73 15.79 17.61
C ARG A 147 16.40 15.07 17.63
N TRP A 148 15.29 15.79 17.66
CA TRP A 148 13.97 15.15 17.71
C TRP A 148 13.35 15.03 16.32
N CYS A 149 12.87 13.84 15.99
CA CYS A 149 11.97 13.63 14.86
C CYS A 149 10.53 13.68 15.35
N PHE A 150 9.73 14.57 14.78
CA PHE A 150 8.32 14.72 15.12
C PHE A 150 7.45 14.06 14.04
N ASP A 151 6.51 13.21 14.43
CA ASP A 151 5.42 12.76 13.59
C ASP A 151 4.20 13.64 13.81
N THR A 152 3.69 14.24 12.74
CA THR A 152 2.48 15.04 12.82
C THR A 152 1.26 14.19 12.49
N PRO A 153 0.06 14.62 12.92
CA PRO A 153 -1.18 14.11 12.34
C PRO A 153 -1.18 14.20 10.82
N GLY A 154 -1.77 13.20 10.16
CA GLY A 154 -1.86 13.16 8.70
C GLY A 154 -2.88 14.18 8.19
N ILE A 155 -2.53 14.92 7.14
CA ILE A 155 -3.44 15.88 6.52
C ILE A 155 -4.43 15.11 5.62
N ILE A 156 -5.72 15.32 5.82
CA ILE A 156 -6.75 14.70 4.98
C ILE A 156 -6.76 15.44 3.65
N LYS A 157 -6.59 14.70 2.55
CA LYS A 157 -6.59 15.29 1.21
C LYS A 157 -8.02 15.56 0.75
N GLU A 158 -8.30 16.79 0.35
CA GLU A 158 -9.55 17.17 -0.32
C GLU A 158 -9.65 16.50 -1.70
N ASN A 159 -10.88 16.20 -2.15
CA ASN A 159 -11.16 15.57 -3.44
C ASN A 159 -10.63 14.13 -3.63
N CYS A 160 -10.48 13.39 -2.54
CA CYS A 160 -10.06 11.99 -2.53
C CYS A 160 -11.27 11.06 -2.48
N VAL A 161 -11.32 10.04 -3.36
CA VAL A 161 -12.37 8.99 -3.32
C VAL A 161 -12.44 8.33 -1.94
N LEU A 162 -11.31 8.21 -1.21
CA LEU A 162 -11.28 7.58 0.10
C LEU A 162 -12.18 8.26 1.13
N ASN A 163 -12.42 9.57 1.01
CA ASN A 163 -13.28 10.30 1.95
C ASN A 163 -14.77 9.98 1.72
N LEU A 164 -15.11 9.44 0.54
CA LEU A 164 -16.47 9.06 0.18
C LEU A 164 -16.78 7.62 0.58
N LEU A 165 -15.81 6.84 1.05
CA LEU A 165 -15.92 5.39 1.24
C LEU A 165 -16.03 5.00 2.71
N THR A 166 -16.71 3.87 2.94
CA THR A 166 -16.91 3.29 4.29
C THR A 166 -15.75 2.43 4.74
N GLU A 167 -15.86 1.90 5.98
CA GLU A 167 -14.74 1.24 6.62
C GLU A 167 -14.20 0.00 5.92
N LYS A 168 -15.14 -0.75 5.38
CA LYS A 168 -14.87 -2.01 4.71
C LYS A 168 -14.42 -1.74 3.27
N GLU A 169 -14.90 -0.68 2.65
CA GLU A 169 -14.58 -0.28 1.27
C GLU A 169 -13.14 0.22 1.13
N VAL A 170 -12.66 1.07 2.03
CA VAL A 170 -11.28 1.58 1.97
C VAL A 170 -10.26 0.45 2.06
N LYS A 171 -10.53 -0.60 2.85
CA LYS A 171 -9.69 -1.82 2.92
C LYS A 171 -9.64 -2.59 1.60
N LEU A 172 -10.67 -2.48 0.76
CA LEU A 172 -10.70 -3.10 -0.58
C LEU A 172 -9.98 -2.23 -1.60
N VAL A 173 -10.13 -0.91 -1.51
CA VAL A 173 -9.53 0.05 -2.44
C VAL A 173 -8.04 0.20 -2.21
N LEU A 174 -7.59 0.28 -0.96
CA LEU A 174 -6.18 0.38 -0.63
C LEU A 174 -5.50 -0.98 -0.78
N PRO A 175 -4.48 -1.11 -1.65
CA PRO A 175 -3.79 -2.36 -1.87
C PRO A 175 -2.95 -2.73 -0.64
N THR A 176 -3.25 -3.89 -0.06
CA THR A 176 -2.42 -4.52 0.98
C THR A 176 -1.38 -5.48 0.41
N HIS A 177 -1.59 -5.90 -0.83
CA HIS A 177 -0.73 -6.83 -1.57
C HIS A 177 -0.16 -6.14 -2.81
N ALA A 178 0.93 -6.70 -3.34
CA ALA A 178 1.53 -6.20 -4.56
C ALA A 178 0.49 -6.14 -5.70
N ILE A 179 0.35 -4.97 -6.31
CA ILE A 179 -0.66 -4.70 -7.34
C ILE A 179 -0.28 -5.44 -8.62
N ILE A 180 -1.13 -6.36 -9.07
CA ILE A 180 -0.89 -7.10 -10.31
C ILE A 180 -1.64 -6.37 -11.44
N PRO A 181 -0.92 -5.82 -12.44
CA PRO A 181 -1.55 -5.14 -13.56
C PRO A 181 -2.49 -6.10 -14.32
N ARG A 182 -3.72 -5.67 -14.56
CA ARG A 182 -4.73 -6.43 -15.31
C ARG A 182 -4.95 -5.76 -16.65
N THR A 183 -4.54 -6.43 -17.72
CA THR A 183 -4.59 -5.87 -19.08
C THR A 183 -5.78 -6.42 -19.84
N PHE A 184 -6.50 -5.52 -20.50
CA PHE A 184 -7.66 -5.81 -21.33
C PHE A 184 -7.47 -5.19 -22.71
N ILE A 185 -8.04 -5.82 -23.74
CA ILE A 185 -8.13 -5.26 -25.08
C ILE A 185 -9.55 -4.78 -25.33
N LEU A 186 -9.71 -3.48 -25.56
CA LEU A 186 -11.01 -2.87 -25.83
C LEU A 186 -11.08 -2.42 -27.28
N LYS A 187 -12.25 -2.57 -27.87
CA LYS A 187 -12.60 -2.00 -29.18
C LYS A 187 -13.40 -0.71 -28.97
N PRO A 188 -13.46 0.16 -29.99
CA PRO A 188 -14.39 1.27 -29.99
C PRO A 188 -15.81 0.79 -29.69
N GLY A 189 -16.54 1.50 -28.84
CA GLY A 189 -17.86 1.10 -28.33
C GLY A 189 -17.84 0.14 -27.13
N MET A 190 -16.68 -0.10 -26.51
CA MET A 190 -16.56 -0.88 -25.27
C MET A 190 -16.24 0.01 -24.07
N VAL A 191 -16.61 -0.48 -22.88
CA VAL A 191 -16.47 0.23 -21.61
C VAL A 191 -15.75 -0.65 -20.59
N LEU A 192 -14.85 -0.03 -19.83
CA LEU A 192 -14.17 -0.64 -18.69
C LEU A 192 -14.67 -0.01 -17.39
N PHE A 193 -15.20 -0.85 -16.50
CA PHE A 193 -15.56 -0.48 -15.13
C PHE A 193 -14.48 -0.93 -14.17
N LEU A 194 -14.02 -0.03 -13.31
CA LEU A 194 -13.25 -0.33 -12.12
C LEU A 194 -14.18 -0.16 -10.91
N ALA A 195 -14.74 -1.26 -10.43
CA ALA A 195 -15.82 -1.25 -9.45
C ALA A 195 -16.97 -0.31 -9.88
N ALA A 196 -17.76 0.21 -8.94
CA ALA A 196 -18.67 1.33 -9.18
C ALA A 196 -18.00 2.70 -8.94
N LEU A 197 -16.65 2.72 -8.83
CA LEU A 197 -15.86 3.92 -8.55
C LEU A 197 -15.37 4.65 -9.80
N GLY A 198 -15.11 3.92 -10.89
CA GLY A 198 -14.58 4.52 -12.10
C GLY A 198 -15.03 3.77 -13.33
N ARG A 199 -15.25 4.52 -14.41
CA ARG A 199 -15.61 3.99 -15.71
C ARG A 199 -14.80 4.69 -16.80
N VAL A 200 -14.34 3.94 -17.78
CA VAL A 200 -13.60 4.46 -18.94
C VAL A 200 -14.23 3.90 -20.20
N ASP A 201 -14.75 4.79 -21.04
CA ASP A 201 -15.43 4.48 -22.28
C ASP A 201 -14.49 4.71 -23.45
N TYR A 202 -14.39 3.73 -24.34
CA TYR A 202 -13.69 3.90 -25.61
C TYR A 202 -14.70 4.31 -26.68
N LEU A 203 -14.79 5.62 -26.95
CA LEU A 203 -15.82 6.17 -27.84
C LEU A 203 -15.43 6.01 -29.31
N GLN A 204 -14.26 6.52 -29.71
CA GLN A 204 -13.81 6.53 -31.09
C GLN A 204 -12.33 6.15 -31.17
N GLY A 205 -11.98 5.37 -32.19
CA GLY A 205 -10.62 5.01 -32.58
C GLY A 205 -10.68 3.99 -33.72
N GLU A 206 -9.59 3.80 -34.46
CA GLU A 206 -9.60 2.90 -35.61
C GLU A 206 -9.31 1.46 -35.21
N LYS A 207 -8.43 1.27 -34.22
CA LYS A 207 -7.93 -0.05 -33.82
C LYS A 207 -8.29 -0.37 -32.37
N PRO A 208 -8.30 -1.66 -32.00
CA PRO A 208 -8.38 -2.03 -30.60
C PRO A 208 -7.17 -1.50 -29.83
N ALA A 209 -7.39 -1.06 -28.61
CA ALA A 209 -6.34 -0.56 -27.73
C ALA A 209 -6.28 -1.38 -26.44
N TRP A 210 -5.13 -1.32 -25.77
CA TRP A 210 -4.90 -2.03 -24.52
C TRP A 210 -5.04 -1.11 -23.32
N PHE A 211 -5.79 -1.59 -22.34
CA PHE A 211 -6.08 -0.89 -21.10
C PHE A 211 -5.54 -1.74 -19.96
N SER A 212 -4.43 -1.29 -19.36
CA SER A 212 -3.79 -1.95 -18.23
C SER A 212 -4.22 -1.27 -16.93
N VAL A 213 -5.08 -1.93 -16.19
CA VAL A 213 -5.60 -1.46 -14.90
C VAL A 213 -4.59 -1.76 -13.80
N VAL A 214 -4.12 -0.71 -13.13
CA VAL A 214 -3.24 -0.77 -11.96
C VAL A 214 -4.02 -0.25 -10.76
N ALA A 215 -4.65 -1.18 -10.05
CA ALA A 215 -5.53 -0.93 -8.90
C ALA A 215 -5.50 -2.16 -7.97
N SER A 216 -6.03 -2.02 -6.75
CA SER A 216 -6.12 -3.15 -5.81
C SER A 216 -6.74 -4.39 -6.46
N ASN A 217 -6.12 -5.55 -6.22
CA ASN A 217 -6.54 -6.84 -6.80
C ASN A 217 -7.94 -7.26 -6.32
N LEU A 218 -8.42 -6.69 -5.21
CA LEU A 218 -9.75 -6.96 -4.64
C LEU A 218 -10.86 -6.20 -5.35
N LEU A 219 -10.54 -5.12 -6.09
CA LEU A 219 -11.53 -4.37 -6.86
C LEU A 219 -11.87 -5.11 -8.15
N PRO A 220 -13.16 -5.42 -8.41
CA PRO A 220 -13.54 -6.07 -9.65
C PRO A 220 -13.34 -5.13 -10.84
N VAL A 221 -12.89 -5.69 -11.96
CA VAL A 221 -12.86 -5.00 -13.25
C VAL A 221 -13.81 -5.71 -14.19
N ARG A 222 -14.71 -4.95 -14.83
CA ARG A 222 -15.71 -5.48 -15.74
C ARG A 222 -15.67 -4.76 -17.07
N ILE A 223 -15.99 -5.49 -18.12
CA ILE A 223 -16.07 -4.96 -19.47
C ILE A 223 -17.49 -5.11 -19.97
N ALA A 224 -18.04 -4.04 -20.52
CA ALA A 224 -19.37 -4.00 -21.09
C ALA A 224 -19.36 -3.31 -22.45
N THR A 225 -20.49 -3.35 -23.16
CA THR A 225 -20.73 -2.54 -24.35
C THR A 225 -21.22 -1.15 -23.95
N LEU A 226 -20.89 -0.14 -24.75
CA LEU A 226 -21.29 1.24 -24.51
C LEU A 226 -22.82 1.40 -24.42
N SER A 227 -23.57 0.69 -25.26
CA SER A 227 -25.04 0.72 -25.28
C SER A 227 -25.67 0.31 -23.95
N ASN A 228 -25.02 -0.61 -23.22
CA ASN A 228 -25.56 -1.20 -22.01
C ASN A 228 -24.86 -0.67 -20.76
N ALA A 229 -23.91 0.25 -20.91
CA ALA A 229 -23.05 0.67 -19.80
C ALA A 229 -23.84 1.34 -18.67
N ASP A 230 -24.80 2.20 -19.02
CA ASP A 230 -25.66 2.87 -18.03
C ASP A 230 -26.58 1.88 -17.32
N ALA A 231 -27.23 0.99 -18.08
CA ALA A 231 -28.09 -0.07 -17.52
C ALA A 231 -27.29 -1.05 -16.62
N VAL A 232 -26.05 -1.37 -16.99
CA VAL A 232 -25.16 -2.22 -16.18
C VAL A 232 -24.80 -1.51 -14.88
N TYR A 233 -24.51 -0.22 -14.92
CA TYR A 233 -24.21 0.56 -13.72
C TYR A 233 -25.42 0.64 -12.79
N GLU A 234 -26.59 1.00 -13.29
CA GLU A 234 -27.81 1.10 -12.48
C GLU A 234 -28.20 -0.24 -11.84
N LYS A 235 -28.13 -1.34 -12.58
CA LYS A 235 -28.55 -2.65 -12.09
C LYS A 235 -27.54 -3.32 -11.16
N HIS A 236 -26.24 -3.07 -11.32
CA HIS A 236 -25.19 -3.84 -10.64
C HIS A 236 -24.30 -3.00 -9.71
N ALA A 237 -24.44 -1.67 -9.69
CA ALA A 237 -23.73 -0.85 -8.72
C ALA A 237 -24.16 -1.19 -7.29
N GLY A 238 -23.18 -1.39 -6.41
CA GLY A 238 -23.45 -1.82 -5.03
C GLY A 238 -23.69 -3.32 -4.85
N GLN A 239 -23.73 -4.10 -5.93
CA GLN A 239 -23.84 -5.57 -5.92
C GLN A 239 -22.46 -6.24 -6.13
N GLU A 240 -22.42 -7.58 -6.15
CA GLU A 240 -21.16 -8.34 -6.25
C GLU A 240 -20.41 -8.11 -7.58
N LEU A 241 -21.09 -7.71 -8.66
CA LEU A 241 -20.46 -7.46 -9.97
C LEU A 241 -19.65 -6.15 -10.03
N LEU A 242 -20.16 -5.07 -9.42
CA LEU A 242 -19.50 -3.76 -9.31
C LEU A 242 -19.34 -3.40 -7.83
N LYS A 243 -18.64 -4.29 -7.11
CA LYS A 243 -18.37 -4.17 -5.68
C LYS A 243 -17.53 -2.93 -5.39
N VAL A 244 -17.95 -2.16 -4.39
CA VAL A 244 -17.42 -0.85 -3.96
C VAL A 244 -18.01 0.32 -4.75
N PRO A 245 -18.89 1.14 -4.11
CA PRO A 245 -19.35 1.05 -2.71
C PRO A 245 -20.12 -0.24 -2.39
N MET A 246 -20.15 -0.62 -1.11
CA MET A 246 -20.84 -1.81 -0.61
C MET A 246 -22.04 -1.37 0.24
N GLY A 247 -23.25 -1.69 -0.21
CA GLY A 247 -24.46 -1.31 0.53
C GLY A 247 -25.74 -1.27 -0.32
N GLY A 248 -25.74 -1.94 -1.48
CA GLY A 248 -26.91 -1.99 -2.35
C GLY A 248 -27.38 -0.62 -2.84
N GLU A 249 -28.67 -0.53 -3.15
CA GLU A 249 -29.28 0.66 -3.78
C GLU A 249 -29.34 1.87 -2.84
N GLU A 250 -29.54 1.67 -1.53
CA GLU A 250 -29.62 2.77 -0.56
C GLU A 250 -28.30 3.54 -0.49
N ARG A 251 -27.18 2.82 -0.45
CA ARG A 251 -25.85 3.42 -0.44
C ARG A 251 -25.53 4.13 -1.76
N MET A 252 -26.01 3.59 -2.88
CA MET A 252 -25.84 4.22 -4.19
C MET A 252 -26.61 5.53 -4.34
N LYS A 253 -27.72 5.73 -3.62
CA LYS A 253 -28.44 7.02 -3.60
C LYS A 253 -27.65 8.11 -2.89
N GLU A 254 -26.93 7.75 -1.83
CA GLU A 254 -26.04 8.66 -1.09
C GLU A 254 -24.73 8.92 -1.84
N PHE A 255 -24.24 7.92 -2.58
CA PHE A 255 -22.99 8.02 -3.32
C PHE A 255 -23.08 9.04 -4.46
N PRO A 256 -22.09 9.94 -4.63
CA PRO A 256 -22.13 10.94 -5.67
C PRO A 256 -22.13 10.33 -7.07
N ARG A 257 -22.92 10.93 -7.96
CA ARG A 257 -22.97 10.53 -9.38
C ARG A 257 -21.61 10.67 -10.04
N LEU A 258 -21.35 9.79 -11.01
CA LEU A 258 -20.14 9.86 -11.81
C LEU A 258 -20.24 11.01 -12.83
N VAL A 259 -19.20 11.83 -12.89
CA VAL A 259 -19.07 12.95 -13.81
C VAL A 259 -18.17 12.53 -14.98
N PRO A 260 -18.62 12.69 -16.24
CA PRO A 260 -17.81 12.41 -17.42
C PRO A 260 -16.76 13.49 -17.65
N GLN A 261 -15.61 13.09 -18.17
CA GLN A 261 -14.60 13.97 -18.74
C GLN A 261 -14.02 13.31 -20.00
N ASP A 262 -13.98 14.08 -21.07
CA ASP A 262 -13.45 13.64 -22.37
C ASP A 262 -11.94 13.80 -22.42
N ILE A 263 -11.28 12.79 -22.99
CA ILE A 263 -9.84 12.68 -23.09
C ILE A 263 -9.51 12.24 -24.52
N THR A 264 -8.65 12.99 -25.19
CA THR A 264 -8.09 12.64 -26.49
C THR A 264 -6.64 12.21 -26.33
N LEU A 265 -6.30 11.03 -26.81
CA LEU A 265 -4.94 10.48 -26.77
C LEU A 265 -4.47 10.12 -28.18
N GLU A 266 -3.16 10.20 -28.41
CA GLU A 266 -2.51 9.81 -29.67
C GLU A 266 -1.57 8.62 -29.44
N GLY A 267 -1.75 7.56 -30.24
CA GLY A 267 -1.01 6.32 -30.07
C GLY A 267 0.46 6.41 -30.50
N ILE A 268 1.34 5.88 -29.65
CA ILE A 268 2.79 5.83 -29.88
C ILE A 268 3.19 4.47 -30.47
N GLY A 269 2.62 3.37 -29.96
CA GLY A 269 3.00 2.02 -30.38
C GLY A 269 2.37 0.92 -29.52
N THR A 270 2.54 -0.33 -29.95
CA THR A 270 1.92 -1.49 -29.27
C THR A 270 2.58 -1.87 -27.95
N THR A 271 3.80 -1.40 -27.71
CA THR A 271 4.62 -1.72 -26.54
C THR A 271 4.59 -0.62 -25.47
N GLU A 272 4.38 0.63 -25.86
CA GLU A 272 4.50 1.79 -24.99
C GLU A 272 3.12 2.39 -24.69
N ALA A 273 2.83 2.57 -23.40
CA ALA A 273 1.67 3.31 -22.95
C ALA A 273 1.82 4.79 -23.33
N VAL A 274 0.70 5.38 -23.74
CA VAL A 274 0.58 6.79 -24.13
C VAL A 274 0.36 7.65 -22.90
N ALA A 275 -0.59 7.26 -22.05
CA ALA A 275 -1.01 8.03 -20.90
C ALA A 275 -1.57 7.12 -19.80
N ASP A 276 -1.55 7.64 -18.58
CA ASP A 276 -2.24 7.06 -17.44
C ASP A 276 -3.48 7.88 -17.07
N ILE A 277 -4.65 7.25 -17.14
CA ILE A 277 -5.90 7.83 -16.67
C ILE A 277 -6.05 7.53 -15.19
N LYS A 278 -5.82 8.54 -14.34
CA LYS A 278 -5.87 8.39 -12.88
C LYS A 278 -7.32 8.47 -12.37
N LEU A 279 -7.80 7.39 -11.78
CA LEU A 279 -9.11 7.28 -11.13
C LEU A 279 -8.96 7.57 -9.63
N SER A 280 -8.58 8.81 -9.31
CA SER A 280 -8.32 9.28 -7.94
C SER A 280 -7.35 8.36 -7.16
N SER A 281 -7.74 7.90 -5.97
CA SER A 281 -6.96 6.99 -5.11
C SER A 281 -7.29 5.51 -5.33
N ALA A 282 -8.21 5.18 -6.24
CA ALA A 282 -8.56 3.78 -6.54
C ALA A 282 -7.54 3.08 -7.43
N GLY A 283 -6.81 3.86 -8.23
CA GLY A 283 -5.77 3.38 -9.13
C GLY A 283 -5.69 4.22 -10.40
N TRP A 284 -5.08 3.66 -11.44
CA TRP A 284 -5.06 4.26 -12.77
C TRP A 284 -5.18 3.20 -13.85
N VAL A 285 -5.56 3.64 -15.03
CA VAL A 285 -5.63 2.81 -16.25
C VAL A 285 -4.60 3.36 -17.23
N ALA A 286 -3.58 2.56 -17.51
CA ALA A 286 -2.61 2.88 -18.55
C ALA A 286 -3.20 2.50 -19.91
N VAL A 287 -3.17 3.43 -20.86
CA VAL A 287 -3.68 3.23 -22.21
C VAL A 287 -2.50 3.03 -23.16
N THR A 288 -2.51 1.95 -23.91
CA THR A 288 -1.52 1.63 -24.95
C THR A 288 -2.26 1.46 -26.27
N ALA A 289 -1.88 2.24 -27.28
CA ALA A 289 -2.55 2.28 -28.56
C ALA A 289 -1.57 2.20 -29.72
N HIS A 290 -2.05 1.75 -30.88
CA HIS A 290 -1.24 1.64 -32.09
C HIS A 290 -0.72 3.01 -32.54
N ALA A 291 0.46 3.02 -33.15
CA ALA A 291 1.04 4.25 -33.70
C ALA A 291 0.04 4.97 -34.63
N GLU A 292 -0.01 6.29 -34.51
CA GLU A 292 -0.83 7.22 -35.31
C GLU A 292 -2.35 7.06 -35.15
N ASP A 293 -2.83 6.23 -34.20
CA ASP A 293 -4.25 6.10 -33.89
C ASP A 293 -4.68 7.20 -32.91
N LYS A 294 -5.80 7.88 -33.19
CA LYS A 294 -6.39 8.89 -32.31
C LYS A 294 -7.55 8.30 -31.54
N LEU A 295 -7.44 8.31 -30.22
CA LEU A 295 -8.41 7.71 -29.32
C LEU A 295 -9.19 8.80 -28.61
N LEU A 296 -10.50 8.76 -28.78
CA LEU A 296 -11.43 9.53 -27.96
C LEU A 296 -11.95 8.64 -26.84
N LEU A 297 -11.57 8.97 -25.62
CA LEU A 297 -11.98 8.28 -24.40
C LEU A 297 -12.84 9.21 -23.56
N ARG A 298 -13.78 8.63 -22.81
CA ARG A 298 -14.54 9.35 -21.78
C ARG A 298 -14.40 8.63 -20.47
N ALA A 299 -13.80 9.28 -19.49
CA ALA A 299 -13.62 8.72 -18.16
C ALA A 299 -14.57 9.36 -17.16
N TYR A 300 -15.06 8.55 -16.24
CA TYR A 300 -16.10 8.87 -15.29
C TYR A 300 -15.57 8.65 -13.88
N THR A 301 -15.69 9.67 -13.03
CA THR A 301 -15.28 9.60 -11.62
C THR A 301 -16.33 10.24 -10.72
N PRO A 302 -16.43 9.86 -9.43
CA PRO A 302 -17.45 10.40 -8.55
C PRO A 302 -17.30 11.90 -8.38
N LYS A 303 -18.42 12.62 -8.35
CA LYS A 303 -18.42 14.08 -8.18
C LYS A 303 -17.60 14.48 -6.96
N GLY A 304 -16.74 15.49 -7.13
CA GLY A 304 -15.83 15.96 -6.08
C GLY A 304 -14.50 15.22 -6.06
N THR A 305 -14.21 14.35 -7.03
CA THR A 305 -12.90 13.71 -7.16
C THR A 305 -12.20 14.19 -8.43
N ALA A 306 -10.88 14.31 -8.38
CA ALA A 306 -10.10 14.75 -9.53
C ALA A 306 -9.75 13.56 -10.43
N LEU A 307 -10.26 13.59 -11.67
CA LEU A 307 -9.71 12.80 -12.77
C LEU A 307 -8.51 13.55 -13.34
N VAL A 308 -7.38 12.85 -13.47
CA VAL A 308 -6.14 13.44 -14.01
C VAL A 308 -5.57 12.50 -15.05
N VAL A 309 -5.28 13.03 -16.23
CA VAL A 309 -4.51 12.34 -17.26
C VAL A 309 -3.05 12.66 -17.02
N ARG A 310 -2.22 11.64 -16.93
CA ARG A 310 -0.78 11.78 -16.75
C ARG A 310 -0.06 11.37 -18.02
N GLU A 311 0.68 12.33 -18.58
CA GLU A 311 1.54 12.20 -19.73
C GLU A 311 2.90 12.83 -19.37
N PRO A 312 4.02 12.10 -19.45
CA PRO A 312 4.16 10.68 -19.80
C PRO A 312 3.67 9.72 -18.70
N PRO A 313 3.35 8.45 -19.02
CA PRO A 313 2.90 7.47 -18.04
C PRO A 313 4.03 7.06 -17.10
N LEU A 314 3.67 6.61 -15.90
CA LEU A 314 4.64 6.16 -14.89
C LEU A 314 5.33 4.85 -15.27
N LEU A 315 4.60 3.96 -15.95
CA LEU A 315 5.09 2.66 -16.39
C LEU A 315 4.86 2.52 -17.90
N PRO A 316 5.76 3.05 -18.75
CA PRO A 316 5.59 3.04 -20.20
C PRO A 316 5.40 1.62 -20.75
N TYR A 317 6.15 0.64 -20.28
CA TYR A 317 6.11 -0.74 -20.80
C TYR A 317 5.12 -1.67 -20.07
N ILE A 318 4.13 -1.12 -19.37
CA ILE A 318 3.20 -1.91 -18.53
C ILE A 318 2.41 -2.95 -19.33
N SER A 319 2.14 -2.68 -20.61
CA SER A 319 1.43 -3.58 -21.53
C SER A 319 2.17 -4.91 -21.76
N THR A 320 3.50 -4.92 -21.58
CA THR A 320 4.36 -6.11 -21.74
C THR A 320 4.26 -7.08 -20.56
N ILE A 321 3.79 -6.62 -19.39
CA ILE A 321 3.69 -7.41 -18.15
C ILE A 321 2.43 -8.31 -18.15
N ARG A 322 1.82 -8.55 -19.31
CA ARG A 322 0.64 -9.43 -19.46
C ARG A 322 1.03 -10.86 -19.85
N GLY A 323 0.20 -11.82 -19.44
CA GLY A 323 0.29 -13.21 -19.88
C GLY A 323 -0.42 -13.44 -21.21
N ALA A 324 -0.71 -14.71 -21.52
CA ALA A 324 -1.45 -15.08 -22.74
C ALA A 324 -2.89 -14.54 -22.73
N ARG A 325 -3.44 -14.29 -23.92
CA ARG A 325 -4.83 -13.88 -24.08
C ARG A 325 -5.78 -15.00 -23.65
N ILE A 326 -6.83 -14.68 -22.91
CA ILE A 326 -7.86 -15.64 -22.53
C ILE A 326 -8.86 -15.74 -23.67
N ALA A 327 -8.95 -16.92 -24.29
CA ALA A 327 -9.85 -17.18 -25.41
C ALA A 327 -11.31 -16.81 -25.07
N GLY A 328 -12.01 -16.20 -26.01
CA GLY A 328 -13.39 -15.76 -25.84
C GLY A 328 -13.61 -14.52 -24.98
N THR A 329 -12.54 -13.90 -24.43
CA THR A 329 -12.66 -12.70 -23.59
C THR A 329 -11.75 -11.56 -24.04
N ALA A 330 -12.02 -10.36 -23.53
CA ALA A 330 -11.17 -9.18 -23.68
C ALA A 330 -9.98 -9.17 -22.70
N ALA A 331 -9.86 -10.16 -21.81
CA ALA A 331 -8.85 -10.18 -20.75
C ALA A 331 -7.59 -10.96 -21.14
N TYR A 332 -6.46 -10.51 -20.59
CA TYR A 332 -5.20 -11.27 -20.61
C TYR A 332 -4.99 -11.94 -19.24
N ARG A 333 -4.32 -13.10 -19.23
CA ARG A 333 -3.88 -13.72 -17.98
C ARG A 333 -2.92 -12.78 -17.25
N THR A 334 -3.04 -12.72 -15.94
CA THR A 334 -2.15 -11.91 -15.11
C THR A 334 -0.78 -12.58 -14.97
N LYS A 335 0.28 -11.79 -14.98
CA LYS A 335 1.64 -12.24 -14.68
C LYS A 335 2.15 -11.43 -13.50
N LYS A 336 2.42 -12.07 -12.37
CA LYS A 336 3.00 -11.39 -11.21
C LYS A 336 4.51 -11.20 -11.45
N PRO A 337 5.02 -9.96 -11.44
CA PRO A 337 6.47 -9.71 -11.45
C PRO A 337 7.14 -10.39 -10.24
N PRO A 338 8.37 -10.90 -10.40
CA PRO A 338 9.13 -11.41 -9.26
C PRO A 338 9.39 -10.28 -8.26
N SER A 339 9.37 -10.60 -6.97
CA SER A 339 9.80 -9.67 -5.92
C SER A 339 11.33 -9.57 -5.91
N LEU A 340 11.86 -8.36 -5.95
CA LEU A 340 13.27 -8.05 -5.74
C LEU A 340 13.51 -7.79 -4.24
N VAL A 341 14.45 -8.52 -3.65
CA VAL A 341 14.92 -8.27 -2.29
C VAL A 341 16.24 -7.52 -2.37
N GLU A 342 16.29 -6.34 -1.78
CA GLU A 342 17.53 -5.56 -1.68
C GLU A 342 18.44 -6.11 -0.59
N ASN A 343 19.75 -5.90 -0.76
CA ASN A 343 20.80 -6.19 0.23
C ASN A 343 21.00 -7.68 0.56
N LEU A 344 20.57 -8.59 -0.30
CA LEU A 344 20.95 -10.00 -0.25
C LEU A 344 21.58 -10.40 -1.59
N LYS A 345 22.53 -11.34 -1.55
CA LYS A 345 22.99 -11.98 -2.78
C LYS A 345 21.83 -12.76 -3.39
N THR A 346 21.35 -12.30 -4.54
CA THR A 346 20.51 -13.11 -5.41
C THR A 346 21.29 -14.37 -5.74
N THR A 347 20.77 -15.53 -5.34
CA THR A 347 21.22 -16.80 -5.91
C THR A 347 20.96 -16.70 -7.41
N GLY A 348 22.03 -16.49 -8.19
CA GLY A 348 21.92 -16.35 -9.63
C GLY A 348 21.17 -17.56 -10.18
N ARG A 349 19.97 -17.34 -10.72
CA ARG A 349 19.43 -18.26 -11.71
C ARG A 349 20.31 -18.09 -12.94
N LYS A 350 21.23 -19.05 -13.14
CA LYS A 350 21.76 -19.35 -14.47
C LYS A 350 20.62 -19.67 -15.41
#